data_AF-K1SN74-F1
#
_entry.id   AF-K1SN74-F1
#
_cell.length_a   1.000
_cell.length_b   1.000
_cell.length_c   1.000
_cell.angle_alpha   90.00
_cell.angle_beta   90.00
_cell.angle_gamma   90.00
#
_symmetry.space_group_name_H-M   'P 1'
#
loop_
_entity.id
_entity.type
_entity.pdbx_description
1 polymer ?
#
loop_
_entity_poly.entity_id
_entity_poly.type
_entity_poly.pdbx_seq_one_letter_code
_entity_poly.pdbx_strand_id
1 'polypeptide(L)'
;TGVIGQPIDLEPIKNGMAKLVSGLNKDGSDSAANAIMTTDTVKKEFACEFSLGGKKCRIGAISKGSGMIHPNMATMLAFITTDANISAEMLKKSLLEVVKDSFNMLSVDGDTSTNDTVAVLASGLCGNEKITSENADYKAFTCALAAICEKLVKLMAKDGEGATKLVECIVSGAAD
;
A
#
# COMPACT_ATOMS: atom_id res chain seq x y z
N THR A 1 -7.99 7.37 -10.35
CA THR A 1 -8.55 6.02 -10.53
C THR A 1 -10.05 6.15 -10.68
N GLY A 2 -10.67 5.40 -11.58
CA GLY A 2 -12.07 5.60 -11.97
C GLY A 2 -12.24 5.39 -13.47
N VAL A 3 -13.25 6.05 -14.06
CA VAL A 3 -13.63 5.88 -15.46
C VAL A 3 -12.47 6.24 -16.42
N ILE A 4 -12.20 5.36 -17.39
CA ILE A 4 -11.18 5.56 -18.43
C ILE A 4 -11.75 6.42 -19.56
N GLY A 5 -10.92 7.31 -20.12
CA GLY A 5 -11.29 8.11 -21.30
C GLY A 5 -12.21 9.30 -21.02
N GLN A 6 -12.54 9.55 -19.75
CA GLN A 6 -13.31 10.72 -19.35
C GLN A 6 -12.37 11.88 -18.98
N PRO A 7 -12.45 13.04 -19.66
CA PRO A 7 -11.70 14.22 -19.27
C PRO A 7 -12.06 14.65 -17.84
N ILE A 8 -11.04 15.00 -17.06
CA ILE A 8 -11.23 15.49 -15.68
C ILE A 8 -11.73 16.93 -15.72
N ASP A 9 -12.83 17.20 -15.00
CA ASP A 9 -13.23 18.57 -14.69
C ASP A 9 -12.30 19.17 -13.63
N LEU A 10 -11.62 20.25 -13.99
CA LEU A 10 -10.62 20.90 -13.14
C LEU A 10 -11.24 21.92 -12.18
N GLU A 11 -12.48 22.36 -12.41
CA GLU A 11 -13.11 23.40 -11.58
C GLU A 11 -13.28 22.97 -10.11
N PRO A 12 -13.76 21.74 -9.79
CA PRO A 12 -13.81 21.28 -8.40
C PRO A 12 -12.45 21.27 -7.70
N ILE A 13 -11.39 20.89 -8.43
CA ILE A 13 -10.02 20.83 -7.90
C ILE A 13 -9.53 22.25 -7.58
N LYS A 14 -9.70 23.18 -8.53
CA LYS A 14 -9.32 24.58 -8.39
C LYS A 14 -10.04 25.25 -7.22
N ASN A 15 -11.35 25.03 -7.10
CA ASN A 15 -12.18 25.60 -6.04
C ASN A 15 -11.89 24.98 -4.66
N GLY A 16 -11.42 23.72 -4.63
CA GLY A 16 -11.04 23.02 -3.39
C GLY A 16 -9.66 23.38 -2.82
N MET A 17 -8.78 24.00 -3.62
CA MET A 17 -7.35 24.13 -3.29
C MET A 17 -7.08 24.86 -1.96
N ALA A 18 -7.75 25.98 -1.71
CA ALA A 18 -7.55 26.75 -0.48
C ALA A 18 -7.95 25.95 0.78
N LYS A 19 -9.05 25.18 0.68
CA LYS A 19 -9.53 24.31 1.76
C LYS A 19 -8.60 23.11 1.97
N LEU A 20 -8.02 22.57 0.90
CA LEU A 20 -7.03 21.50 0.98
C LEU A 20 -5.80 21.94 1.79
N VAL A 21 -5.24 23.11 1.46
CA VAL A 21 -4.06 23.65 2.15
C VAL A 21 -4.34 23.94 3.62
N SER A 22 -5.48 24.59 3.92
CA SER A 22 -5.84 24.89 5.31
C SER A 22 -6.22 23.65 6.13
N GLY A 23 -6.60 22.55 5.47
CA GLY A 23 -6.98 21.29 6.08
C GLY A 23 -5.84 20.28 6.31
N LEU A 24 -4.58 20.65 6.03
CA LEU A 24 -3.44 19.75 6.26
C LEU A 24 -3.37 19.32 7.73
N ASN A 25 -3.36 18.00 7.95
CA ASN A 25 -3.41 17.39 9.27
C ASN A 25 -2.51 16.15 9.32
N LYS A 26 -1.82 15.94 10.45
CA LYS A 26 -1.03 14.74 10.72
C LYS A 26 -1.91 13.50 10.92
N ASP A 27 -3.15 13.69 11.38
CA ASP A 27 -4.10 12.62 11.65
C ASP A 27 -5.10 12.41 10.49
N GLY A 28 -4.77 12.92 9.28
CA GLY A 28 -5.66 12.88 8.11
C GLY A 28 -5.74 11.54 7.38
N SER A 29 -5.11 10.48 7.91
CA SER A 29 -5.01 9.16 7.24
C SER A 29 -6.39 8.55 6.97
N ASP A 30 -7.32 8.63 7.93
CA ASP A 30 -8.67 8.08 7.78
C ASP A 30 -9.43 8.74 6.62
N SER A 31 -9.37 10.07 6.56
CA SER A 31 -9.96 10.85 5.47
C SER A 31 -9.33 10.49 4.12
N ALA A 32 -8.01 10.28 4.08
CA ALA A 32 -7.32 9.86 2.87
C ALA A 32 -7.75 8.45 2.43
N ALA A 33 -7.88 7.50 3.36
CA ALA A 33 -8.35 6.13 3.08
C ALA A 33 -9.76 6.15 2.47
N ASN A 34 -10.69 6.93 3.05
CA ASN A 34 -12.04 7.09 2.49
C ASN A 34 -12.01 7.73 1.10
N ALA A 35 -11.18 8.76 0.89
CA ALA A 35 -11.19 9.56 -0.34
C ALA A 35 -10.65 8.80 -1.56
N ILE A 36 -9.84 7.76 -1.38
CA ILE A 36 -9.28 6.97 -2.50
C ILE A 36 -10.19 5.82 -2.94
N MET A 37 -11.22 5.47 -2.15
CA MET A 37 -12.17 4.40 -2.46
C MET A 37 -12.96 4.69 -3.74
N THR A 38 -13.30 3.64 -4.49
CA THR A 38 -14.23 3.71 -5.63
C THR A 38 -15.40 2.76 -5.46
N THR A 39 -15.23 1.50 -5.84
CA THR A 39 -16.21 0.43 -5.69
C THR A 39 -15.95 -0.41 -4.44
N ASP A 40 -14.93 -0.02 -3.67
CA ASP A 40 -14.62 -0.56 -2.36
C ASP A 40 -15.83 -0.45 -1.42
N THR A 41 -16.17 -1.51 -0.70
CA THR A 41 -17.28 -1.46 0.29
C THR A 41 -16.77 -1.17 1.70
N VAL A 42 -15.47 -1.39 1.93
CA VAL A 42 -14.81 -1.09 3.20
C VAL A 42 -13.48 -0.36 2.98
N LYS A 43 -13.16 0.52 3.92
CA LYS A 43 -11.81 1.10 4.05
C LYS A 43 -10.77 0.00 4.27
N LYS A 44 -9.61 0.17 3.67
CA LYS A 44 -8.48 -0.76 3.79
C LYS A 44 -7.29 0.01 4.32
N GLU A 45 -7.07 -0.11 5.62
CA GLU A 45 -5.99 0.56 6.32
C GLU A 45 -5.43 -0.36 7.40
N PHE A 46 -4.14 -0.23 7.67
CA PHE A 46 -3.48 -0.97 8.73
C PHE A 46 -2.26 -0.18 9.22
N ALA A 47 -1.88 -0.37 10.48
CA ALA A 47 -0.65 0.16 11.02
C ALA A 47 -0.09 -0.78 12.08
N CYS A 48 1.22 -0.86 12.17
CA CYS A 48 1.89 -1.60 13.23
C CYS A 48 3.17 -0.88 13.69
N GLU A 49 3.63 -1.31 14.87
CA GLU A 49 4.89 -0.88 15.46
C GLU A 49 5.87 -2.06 15.44
N PHE A 50 7.15 -1.77 15.20
CA PHE A 50 8.22 -2.76 15.15
C PHE A 50 9.52 -2.14 15.69
N SER A 51 10.55 -2.95 15.91
CA SER A 51 11.82 -2.49 16.47
C SER A 51 12.96 -2.52 15.44
N LEU A 52 13.72 -1.43 15.35
CA LEU A 52 14.95 -1.32 14.56
C LEU A 52 16.07 -0.79 15.46
N GLY A 53 17.16 -1.53 15.64
CA GLY A 53 18.24 -1.14 16.54
C GLY A 53 17.78 -0.75 17.97
N GLY A 54 16.73 -1.39 18.48
CA GLY A 54 16.12 -1.07 19.79
C GLY A 54 15.24 0.19 19.81
N LYS A 55 15.01 0.84 18.67
CA LYS A 55 14.07 1.96 18.52
C LYS A 55 12.72 1.46 18.03
N LYS A 56 11.65 2.02 18.59
CA LYS A 56 10.28 1.71 18.22
C LYS A 56 9.87 2.52 16.99
N CYS A 57 9.82 1.87 15.83
CA CYS A 57 9.40 2.49 14.58
C CYS A 57 7.95 2.11 14.25
N ARG A 58 7.32 2.92 13.39
CA ARG A 58 5.94 2.78 12.93
C ARG A 58 5.90 2.64 11.43
N ILE A 59 4.98 1.79 10.97
CA ILE A 59 4.61 1.69 9.57
C ILE A 59 3.09 1.65 9.49
N GLY A 60 2.53 2.46 8.60
CA GLY A 60 1.10 2.57 8.35
C GLY A 60 0.82 2.56 6.86
N ALA A 61 -0.36 2.12 6.47
CA ALA A 61 -0.73 2.05 5.08
C ALA A 61 -2.23 2.18 4.88
N ILE A 62 -2.60 2.77 3.74
CA ILE A 62 -3.95 2.78 3.20
C ILE A 62 -3.90 2.14 1.81
N SER A 63 -4.96 1.44 1.42
CA SER A 63 -5.12 0.97 0.06
C SER A 63 -6.57 1.07 -0.41
N LYS A 64 -6.73 0.92 -1.72
CA LYS A 64 -8.02 0.76 -2.37
C LYS A 64 -7.89 -0.26 -3.50
N GLY A 65 -9.02 -0.86 -3.84
CA GLY A 65 -9.18 -1.85 -4.89
C GLY A 65 -10.19 -2.91 -4.47
N SER A 66 -11.21 -3.12 -5.30
CA SER A 66 -12.19 -4.21 -5.18
C SER A 66 -12.55 -4.84 -6.55
N GLY A 67 -12.17 -4.24 -7.67
CA GLY A 67 -12.40 -4.76 -9.03
C GLY A 67 -11.34 -4.23 -10.00
N MET A 68 -11.21 -4.90 -11.15
CA MET A 68 -10.12 -4.77 -12.11
C MET A 68 -8.75 -5.08 -11.49
N ILE A 69 -8.67 -6.20 -10.76
CA ILE A 69 -7.49 -6.55 -9.99
C ILE A 69 -6.94 -7.89 -10.47
N HIS A 70 -5.81 -7.82 -11.17
CA HIS A 70 -4.95 -8.97 -11.49
C HIS A 70 -3.48 -8.54 -11.64
N PRO A 71 -2.76 -8.23 -10.55
CA PRO A 71 -1.55 -7.44 -10.65
C PRO A 71 -0.38 -8.18 -11.28
N ASN A 72 -0.12 -7.83 -12.53
CA ASN A 72 1.23 -7.69 -13.07
C ASN A 72 1.59 -6.18 -13.07
N MET A 73 1.34 -5.55 -11.91
CA MET A 73 0.85 -4.15 -11.73
C MET A 73 -0.59 -3.96 -12.31
N ALA A 74 -1.68 -4.22 -11.53
CA ALA A 74 -3.17 -4.09 -11.82
C ALA A 74 -4.03 -3.50 -10.64
N THR A 75 -5.32 -3.07 -10.85
CA THR A 75 -6.01 -1.84 -10.31
C THR A 75 -6.02 -1.74 -8.79
N MET A 76 -4.93 -1.28 -8.22
CA MET A 76 -4.87 -0.90 -6.83
C MET A 76 -4.13 0.42 -6.66
N LEU A 77 -4.44 1.11 -5.57
CA LEU A 77 -3.58 2.15 -5.04
C LEU A 77 -3.23 1.73 -3.63
N ALA A 78 -1.94 1.71 -3.29
CA ALA A 78 -1.47 1.45 -1.93
C ALA A 78 -0.41 2.49 -1.57
N PHE A 79 -0.65 3.21 -0.47
CA PHE A 79 0.24 4.25 0.04
C PHE A 79 0.67 3.86 1.45
N ILE A 80 1.98 3.69 1.62
CA ILE A 80 2.60 3.20 2.84
C ILE A 80 3.50 4.31 3.37
N THR A 81 3.43 4.59 4.66
CA THR A 81 4.28 5.58 5.33
C THR A 81 4.99 4.94 6.52
N THR A 82 6.21 5.38 6.77
CA THR A 82 7.01 4.92 7.90
C THR A 82 7.91 6.04 8.42
N ASP A 83 8.24 5.97 9.70
CA ASP A 83 9.26 6.82 10.32
C ASP A 83 10.66 6.18 10.32
N ALA A 84 10.82 4.95 9.82
CA ALA A 84 12.12 4.30 9.72
C ALA A 84 13.12 5.13 8.91
N ASN A 85 14.36 5.21 9.40
CA ASN A 85 15.49 5.80 8.69
C ASN A 85 16.14 4.75 7.79
N ILE A 86 15.83 4.80 6.50
CA ILE A 86 16.27 3.84 5.49
C ILE A 86 16.69 4.59 4.22
N SER A 87 17.75 4.11 3.54
CA SER A 87 18.16 4.69 2.26
C SER A 87 17.10 4.46 1.18
N ALA A 88 17.00 5.37 0.21
CA ALA A 88 16.07 5.20 -0.92
C ALA A 88 16.32 3.90 -1.70
N GLU A 89 17.58 3.48 -1.81
CA GLU A 89 17.98 2.23 -2.45
C GLU A 89 17.43 1.01 -1.70
N MET A 90 17.66 0.93 -0.38
CA MET A 90 17.18 -0.18 0.43
C MET A 90 15.64 -0.17 0.54
N LEU A 91 15.01 1.01 0.62
CA LEU A 91 13.56 1.14 0.62
C LEU A 91 12.95 0.59 -0.67
N LYS A 92 13.53 0.96 -1.83
CA LYS A 92 13.10 0.46 -3.14
C LYS A 92 13.30 -1.05 -3.25
N LYS A 93 14.45 -1.56 -2.80
CA LYS A 93 14.74 -2.99 -2.82
C LYS A 93 13.71 -3.78 -2.00
N SER A 94 13.48 -3.36 -0.76
CA SER A 94 12.49 -3.97 0.14
C SER A 94 11.08 -3.94 -0.45
N LEU A 95 10.67 -2.82 -1.04
CA LEU A 95 9.38 -2.71 -1.71
C LEU A 95 9.23 -3.70 -2.87
N LEU A 96 10.24 -3.83 -3.73
CA LEU A 96 10.20 -4.75 -4.88
C LEU A 96 10.16 -6.22 -4.45
N GLU A 97 10.90 -6.57 -3.39
CA GLU A 97 10.85 -7.91 -2.79
C GLU A 97 9.44 -8.22 -2.28
N VAL A 98 8.85 -7.30 -1.50
CA VAL A 98 7.54 -7.52 -0.88
C VAL A 98 6.41 -7.54 -1.90
N VAL A 99 6.39 -6.62 -2.87
CA VAL A 99 5.32 -6.53 -3.88
C VAL A 99 5.19 -7.82 -4.69
N LYS A 100 6.32 -8.48 -4.99
CA LYS A 100 6.35 -9.75 -5.73
C LYS A 100 5.54 -10.82 -5.01
N ASP A 101 5.72 -10.93 -3.69
CA ASP A 101 5.09 -11.95 -2.85
C ASP A 101 3.89 -11.38 -2.06
N SER A 102 3.25 -10.32 -2.58
CA SER A 102 2.01 -9.79 -2.00
C SER A 102 1.03 -9.33 -3.08
N PHE A 103 1.18 -8.10 -3.56
CA PHE A 103 0.23 -7.47 -4.47
C PHE A 103 0.21 -8.19 -5.81
N ASN A 104 1.37 -8.65 -6.30
CA ASN A 104 1.47 -9.40 -7.55
C ASN A 104 0.95 -10.84 -7.48
N MET A 105 0.54 -11.32 -6.30
CA MET A 105 -0.14 -12.60 -6.13
C MET A 105 -1.66 -12.45 -5.91
N LEU A 106 -2.17 -11.21 -5.89
CA LEU A 106 -3.60 -10.94 -5.75
C LEU A 106 -4.31 -11.12 -7.10
N SER A 107 -5.52 -11.64 -7.11
CA SER A 107 -6.40 -11.56 -8.28
C SER A 107 -7.84 -11.58 -7.82
N VAL A 108 -8.68 -10.71 -8.40
CA VAL A 108 -10.13 -10.68 -8.17
C VAL A 108 -10.85 -11.19 -9.41
N ASP A 109 -10.60 -10.58 -10.58
CA ASP A 109 -11.34 -10.85 -11.82
C ASP A 109 -10.45 -11.22 -13.02
N GLY A 110 -9.13 -11.06 -12.92
CA GLY A 110 -8.20 -11.37 -14.01
C GLY A 110 -7.85 -10.16 -14.89
N ASP A 111 -8.45 -8.99 -14.65
CA ASP A 111 -8.26 -7.80 -15.47
C ASP A 111 -7.15 -6.89 -14.93
N THR A 112 -6.11 -6.65 -15.73
CA THR A 112 -5.00 -5.76 -15.37
C THR A 112 -5.34 -4.29 -15.61
N SER A 113 -5.10 -3.39 -14.64
CA SER A 113 -5.32 -1.94 -14.82
C SER A 113 -4.29 -1.24 -15.69
N THR A 114 -4.63 0.01 -16.00
CA THR A 114 -3.74 1.03 -16.53
C THR A 114 -3.08 1.94 -15.48
N ASN A 115 -3.37 1.81 -14.16
CA ASN A 115 -3.09 2.88 -13.18
C ASN A 115 -2.49 2.46 -11.82
N ASP A 116 -1.78 1.33 -11.76
CA ASP A 116 -1.37 0.78 -10.46
C ASP A 116 -0.22 1.49 -9.83
N THR A 117 -0.35 1.68 -8.53
CA THR A 117 0.66 2.41 -7.78
C THR A 117 0.75 1.90 -6.36
N VAL A 118 1.90 1.30 -6.03
CA VAL A 118 2.35 1.15 -4.64
C VAL A 118 3.43 2.19 -4.39
N ALA A 119 3.27 3.00 -3.35
CA ALA A 119 4.27 3.97 -2.93
C ALA A 119 4.58 3.80 -1.44
N VAL A 120 5.87 3.84 -1.10
CA VAL A 120 6.34 3.86 0.29
C VAL A 120 7.11 5.15 0.54
N LEU A 121 6.75 5.87 1.61
CA LEU A 121 7.41 7.09 2.03
C LEU A 121 8.01 6.90 3.42
N ALA A 122 9.32 7.14 3.54
CA ALA A 122 10.07 7.02 4.79
C ALA A 122 10.57 8.39 5.25
N SER A 123 10.13 8.84 6.43
CA SER A 123 10.49 10.16 6.97
C SER A 123 11.80 10.19 7.75
N GLY A 124 12.30 9.04 8.21
CA GLY A 124 13.54 8.95 9.01
C GLY A 124 13.43 9.46 10.45
N LEU A 125 12.22 9.74 10.94
CA LEU A 125 11.98 10.33 12.26
C LEU A 125 12.05 9.34 13.44
N CYS A 126 12.17 8.03 13.20
CA CYS A 126 12.24 6.99 14.25
C CYS A 126 13.53 7.09 15.10
N GLY A 127 14.60 7.66 14.53
CA GLY A 127 15.90 7.78 15.21
C GLY A 127 16.69 6.47 15.28
N ASN A 128 16.36 5.47 14.45
CA ASN A 128 17.21 4.31 14.20
C ASN A 128 18.42 4.69 13.34
N GLU A 129 19.49 3.89 13.43
CA GLU A 129 20.62 3.98 12.50
C GLU A 129 20.14 3.77 11.07
N LYS A 130 20.69 4.55 10.13
CA LYS A 130 20.23 4.52 8.75
C LYS A 130 20.49 3.15 8.14
N ILE A 131 19.42 2.49 7.69
CA ILE A 131 19.53 1.22 6.96
C ILE A 131 20.11 1.52 5.57
N THR A 132 21.34 1.08 5.32
CA THR A 132 22.05 1.25 4.03
C THR A 132 22.52 -0.06 3.40
N SER A 133 22.26 -1.19 4.04
CA SER A 133 22.63 -2.53 3.55
C SER A 133 21.67 -3.59 4.10
N GLU A 134 21.73 -4.80 3.56
CA GLU A 134 20.89 -5.95 3.93
C GLU A 134 21.29 -6.59 5.26
N ASN A 135 21.26 -5.79 6.33
CA ASN A 135 21.56 -6.21 7.69
C ASN A 135 20.29 -6.71 8.42
N ALA A 136 20.39 -6.91 9.75
CA ALA A 136 19.26 -7.35 10.57
C ALA A 136 18.10 -6.34 10.58
N ASP A 137 18.41 -5.04 10.62
CA ASP A 137 17.41 -3.97 10.60
C ASP A 137 16.69 -3.89 9.24
N TYR A 138 17.39 -4.11 8.12
CA TYR A 138 16.76 -4.27 6.81
C TYR A 138 15.76 -5.42 6.81
N LYS A 139 16.14 -6.60 7.32
CA LYS A 139 15.25 -7.76 7.39
C LYS A 139 14.02 -7.50 8.28
N ALA A 140 14.22 -6.82 9.41
CA ALA A 140 13.13 -6.43 10.29
C ALA A 140 12.16 -5.43 9.63
N PHE A 141 12.71 -4.44 8.91
CA PHE A 141 11.91 -3.50 8.11
C PHE A 141 11.14 -4.22 7.00
N THR A 142 11.80 -5.06 6.21
CA THR A 142 11.17 -5.83 5.12
C THR A 142 10.09 -6.76 5.65
N CYS A 143 10.27 -7.37 6.83
CA CYS A 143 9.24 -8.18 7.47
C CYS A 143 8.01 -7.35 7.87
N ALA A 144 8.20 -6.17 8.45
CA ALA A 144 7.10 -5.25 8.79
C ALA A 144 6.36 -4.77 7.53
N LEU A 145 7.11 -4.47 6.45
CA LEU A 145 6.55 -4.11 5.15
C LEU A 145 5.78 -5.28 4.51
N ALA A 146 6.30 -6.51 4.59
CA ALA A 146 5.60 -7.70 4.10
C ALA A 146 4.28 -7.91 4.83
N ALA A 147 4.28 -7.83 6.16
CA ALA A 147 3.10 -8.03 6.98
C ALA A 147 1.99 -7.00 6.67
N ILE A 148 2.33 -5.72 6.46
CA ILE A 148 1.34 -4.71 6.12
C ILE A 148 0.80 -4.90 4.70
N CYS A 149 1.66 -5.23 3.73
CA CYS A 149 1.25 -5.51 2.35
C CYS A 149 0.36 -6.75 2.26
N GLU A 150 0.71 -7.85 2.93
CA GLU A 150 -0.12 -9.06 3.01
C GLU A 150 -1.49 -8.75 3.62
N LYS A 151 -1.52 -7.94 4.69
CA LYS A 151 -2.78 -7.55 5.32
C LYS A 151 -3.68 -6.77 4.35
N LEU A 152 -3.13 -5.81 3.62
CA LEU A 152 -3.87 -5.03 2.63
C LEU A 152 -4.37 -5.90 1.47
N VAL A 153 -3.54 -6.83 0.98
CA VAL A 153 -3.91 -7.80 -0.06
C VAL A 153 -5.11 -8.64 0.39
N LYS A 154 -5.08 -9.18 1.61
CA LYS A 154 -6.20 -9.94 2.18
C LYS A 154 -7.46 -9.10 2.35
N LEU A 155 -7.34 -7.82 2.70
CA LEU A 155 -8.47 -6.90 2.76
C LEU A 155 -9.07 -6.63 1.38
N MET A 156 -8.24 -6.44 0.35
CA MET A 156 -8.70 -6.26 -1.04
C MET A 156 -9.38 -7.50 -1.58
N ALA A 157 -8.76 -8.67 -1.42
CA ALA A 157 -9.32 -9.94 -1.88
C ALA A 157 -10.67 -10.26 -1.23
N LYS A 158 -10.82 -9.96 0.07
CA LYS A 158 -12.07 -10.16 0.79
C LYS A 158 -13.17 -9.17 0.36
N ASP A 159 -12.77 -7.98 -0.07
CA ASP A 159 -13.67 -6.91 -0.55
C ASP A 159 -13.79 -6.91 -2.08
N GLY A 160 -13.45 -8.02 -2.75
CA GLY A 160 -13.65 -8.15 -4.20
C GLY A 160 -15.11 -7.90 -4.58
N GLU A 161 -15.37 -7.31 -5.74
CA GLU A 161 -16.73 -6.99 -6.19
C GLU A 161 -17.61 -8.24 -6.23
N GLY A 162 -18.67 -8.26 -5.42
CA GLY A 162 -19.56 -9.41 -5.28
C GLY A 162 -18.97 -10.60 -4.50
N ALA A 163 -17.76 -10.48 -3.95
CA ALA A 163 -17.12 -11.55 -3.19
C ALA A 163 -17.85 -11.81 -1.86
N THR A 164 -18.02 -13.09 -1.54
CA THR A 164 -18.59 -13.54 -0.25
C THR A 164 -17.57 -14.28 0.63
N LYS A 165 -16.44 -14.69 0.03
CA LYS A 165 -15.36 -15.45 0.65
C LYS A 165 -14.02 -15.05 0.05
N LEU A 166 -12.98 -15.13 0.86
CA LEU A 166 -11.58 -15.09 0.44
C LEU A 166 -11.15 -16.50 0.05
N VAL A 167 -10.41 -16.65 -1.06
CA VAL A 167 -9.74 -17.90 -1.45
C VAL A 167 -8.24 -17.67 -1.41
N GLU A 168 -7.52 -18.55 -0.71
CA GLU A 168 -6.05 -18.58 -0.68
C GLU A 168 -5.60 -19.89 -1.33
N CYS A 169 -4.80 -19.80 -2.39
CA CYS A 169 -4.26 -20.95 -3.09
C CYS A 169 -2.78 -21.09 -2.76
N ILE A 170 -2.40 -22.21 -2.13
CA ILE A 170 -1.01 -22.53 -1.79
C ILE A 170 -0.58 -23.68 -2.69
N VAL A 171 0.39 -23.42 -3.56
CA VAL A 171 0.94 -24.42 -4.48
C VAL A 171 2.30 -24.90 -3.94
N SER A 172 2.49 -26.22 -3.89
CA SER A 172 3.74 -26.85 -3.46
C SER A 172 4.12 -27.98 -4.41
N GLY A 173 5.41 -28.19 -4.66
CA GLY A 173 5.91 -29.25 -5.55
C GLY A 173 5.90 -28.88 -7.04
N ALA A 174 5.81 -27.59 -7.38
CA ALA A 174 6.11 -27.08 -8.71
C ALA A 174 7.61 -27.26 -9.03
N ALA A 175 7.98 -27.12 -10.30
CA ALA A 175 9.38 -27.26 -10.73
C ALA A 175 10.27 -26.12 -10.22
N ASP A 176 9.68 -24.95 -9.96
CA ASP A 176 10.26 -23.70 -9.48
C ASP A 176 9.29 -22.94 -8.55
#